data_AF-A0A6I5X156-F1
#
_entry.id   AF-A0A6I5X156-F1
#
_cell.length_a   1.000
_cell.length_b   1.000
_cell.length_c   1.000
_cell.angle_alpha   90.00
_cell.angle_beta   90.00
_cell.angle_gamma   90.00
#
_symmetry.space_group_name_H-M   'P 1'
#
loop_
_entity.id
_entity.type
_entity.pdbx_description
1 polymer ?
#
loop_
_entity_poly.entity_id
_entity_poly.type
_entity_poly.pdbx_seq_one_letter_code
_entity_poly.pdbx_strand_id
1 'polypeptide(L)'
;MSERRRRELPSWTPDLTGSPGPKYQAVADALTEAIRRGDLAAGDRIPPQRELAAALGIDLTTVTRGYEIARHRGLIVGKGRQGSFVRDAAKASISAALQVDNGMNTPPVPPGAVLQRAFSNALHTVLGTAGMSELQYQNAGGGQEPRRAGAVLLGRLGLQCKLAQTVVTSGGRMPCTQS
;
A
#
# COMPACT_ATOMS: atom_id res chain seq x y z
N MET A 1 -33.83 6.96 -39.80
CA MET A 1 -32.75 5.98 -40.06
C MET A 1 -31.49 6.46 -39.38
N SER A 2 -30.78 5.53 -38.75
CA SER A 2 -29.89 5.70 -37.60
C SER A 2 -28.50 6.23 -37.92
N GLU A 3 -28.27 7.52 -37.66
CA GLU A 3 -26.95 8.15 -37.64
C GLU A 3 -26.31 7.90 -36.25
N ARG A 4 -25.69 6.72 -36.08
CA ARG A 4 -24.92 6.42 -34.85
C ARG A 4 -23.67 7.29 -34.82
N ARG A 5 -23.80 8.47 -34.22
CA ARG A 5 -22.74 9.40 -33.78
C ARG A 5 -21.46 8.63 -33.42
N ARG A 6 -20.46 8.63 -34.31
CA ARG A 6 -19.10 8.14 -34.00
C ARG A 6 -18.64 8.92 -32.78
N ARG A 7 -18.45 8.23 -31.66
CA ARG A 7 -17.87 8.82 -30.45
C ARG A 7 -16.40 9.09 -30.76
N GLU A 8 -16.07 10.34 -31.01
CA GLU A 8 -14.70 10.84 -30.97
C GLU A 8 -14.14 10.55 -29.57
N LEU A 9 -13.22 9.59 -29.49
CA LEU A 9 -12.47 9.22 -28.30
C LEU A 9 -11.07 9.82 -28.44
N PRO A 10 -10.44 10.32 -27.36
CA PRO A 10 -9.11 10.89 -27.43
C PRO A 10 -8.10 9.85 -27.93
N SER A 11 -7.30 10.27 -28.89
CA SER A 11 -6.42 9.49 -29.76
C SER A 11 -5.10 9.07 -29.09
N TRP A 12 -5.18 8.51 -27.87
CA TRP A 12 -3.97 8.04 -27.21
C TRP A 12 -3.66 6.60 -27.62
N THR A 13 -2.69 6.47 -28.54
CA THR A 13 -2.12 5.19 -28.96
C THR A 13 -0.62 5.22 -28.65
N PRO A 14 -0.13 4.45 -27.67
CA PRO A 14 1.29 4.43 -27.36
C PRO A 14 2.07 3.68 -28.44
N ASP A 15 3.24 4.19 -28.81
CA ASP A 15 4.19 3.39 -29.57
C ASP A 15 4.95 2.46 -28.63
N LEU A 16 4.79 1.15 -28.82
CA LEU A 16 5.48 0.11 -28.05
C LEU A 16 6.68 -0.48 -28.80
N THR A 17 7.01 0.06 -29.98
CA THR A 17 8.15 -0.41 -30.79
C THR A 17 9.47 0.00 -30.12
N GLY A 18 9.97 -0.86 -29.23
CA GLY A 18 11.28 -0.69 -28.59
C GLY A 18 11.30 -0.74 -27.06
N SER A 19 10.17 -0.96 -26.39
CA SER A 19 10.15 -1.06 -24.92
C SER A 19 10.85 -2.34 -24.43
N PRO A 20 11.89 -2.24 -23.58
CA PRO A 20 12.55 -3.40 -23.02
C PRO A 20 11.65 -4.08 -21.98
N GLY A 21 11.25 -5.33 -22.25
CA GLY A 21 10.53 -6.17 -21.31
C GLY A 21 9.17 -6.70 -21.81
N PRO A 22 8.37 -7.30 -20.92
CA PRO A 22 7.08 -7.89 -21.28
C PRO A 22 6.09 -6.83 -21.79
N LYS A 23 5.36 -7.15 -22.88
CA LYS A 23 4.43 -6.22 -23.54
C LYS A 23 3.38 -5.60 -22.61
N TYR A 24 2.94 -6.33 -21.57
CA TYR A 24 1.98 -5.81 -20.59
C TYR A 24 2.56 -4.69 -19.72
N GLN A 25 3.85 -4.75 -19.42
CA GLN A 25 4.54 -3.77 -18.60
C GLN A 25 4.81 -2.50 -19.41
N ALA A 26 5.20 -2.67 -20.68
CA ALA A 26 5.34 -1.58 -21.64
C ALA A 26 4.03 -0.76 -21.78
N VAL A 27 2.86 -1.41 -21.78
CA VAL A 27 1.56 -0.71 -21.80
C VAL A 27 1.35 0.13 -20.54
N ALA A 28 1.67 -0.40 -19.36
CA ALA A 28 1.52 0.32 -18.09
C ALA A 28 2.51 1.49 -17.96
N ASP A 29 3.75 1.30 -18.44
CA ASP A 29 4.78 2.34 -18.42
C ASP A 29 4.47 3.44 -19.44
N ALA A 30 3.95 3.09 -20.63
CA ALA A 30 3.49 4.08 -21.59
C ALA A 30 2.31 4.92 -21.05
N LEU A 31 1.36 4.30 -20.35
CA LEU A 31 0.29 5.01 -19.64
C LEU A 31 0.85 5.98 -18.59
N THR A 32 1.84 5.52 -17.82
CA THR A 32 2.50 6.34 -16.79
C THR A 32 3.16 7.56 -17.41
N GLU A 33 3.89 7.36 -18.51
CA GLU A 33 4.63 8.42 -19.18
C GLU A 33 3.71 9.41 -19.89
N ALA A 34 2.62 8.95 -20.50
CA ALA A 34 1.62 9.82 -21.12
C ALA A 34 0.93 10.73 -20.09
N ILE A 35 0.62 10.21 -18.90
CA ILE A 35 0.07 11.01 -17.80
C ILE A 35 1.12 12.00 -17.29
N ARG A 36 2.39 11.58 -17.20
CA ARG A 36 3.49 12.44 -16.75
C ARG A 36 3.79 13.59 -17.72
N ARG A 37 3.69 13.32 -19.03
CA ARG A 37 3.87 14.33 -20.10
C ARG A 37 2.67 15.25 -20.26
N GLY A 38 1.52 14.90 -19.68
CA GLY A 38 0.27 15.65 -19.83
C GLY A 38 -0.49 15.33 -21.13
N ASP A 39 -0.06 14.32 -21.89
CA ASP A 39 -0.78 13.80 -23.06
C ASP A 39 -2.16 13.22 -22.66
N LEU A 40 -2.25 12.76 -21.41
CA LEU A 40 -3.47 12.28 -20.76
C LEU A 40 -3.68 13.03 -19.45
N ALA A 41 -4.67 13.92 -19.42
CA ALA A 41 -5.00 14.71 -18.25
C ALA A 41 -5.87 13.92 -17.25
N ALA A 42 -5.86 14.36 -15.99
CA ALA A 42 -6.74 13.83 -14.97
C ALA A 42 -8.22 13.96 -15.36
N GLY A 43 -8.96 12.85 -15.38
CA GLY A 43 -10.34 12.81 -15.84
C GLY A 43 -10.50 12.50 -17.33
N ASP A 44 -9.41 12.41 -18.10
CA ASP A 44 -9.49 11.97 -19.50
C ASP A 44 -9.93 10.52 -19.60
N ARG A 45 -10.69 10.26 -20.66
CA ARG A 45 -11.20 8.95 -20.94
C ARG A 45 -10.14 8.12 -21.66
N ILE A 46 -9.84 6.96 -21.09
CA ILE A 46 -8.89 6.01 -21.65
C ILE A 46 -9.63 5.10 -22.63
N PRO A 47 -9.01 4.74 -23.78
CA PRO A 47 -9.61 3.80 -24.72
C PRO A 47 -9.96 2.46 -24.03
N PRO A 48 -11.05 1.80 -24.47
CA PRO A 48 -11.38 0.45 -24.02
C PRO A 48 -10.24 -0.54 -24.34
N GLN A 49 -10.04 -1.54 -23.47
CA GLN A 49 -8.99 -2.56 -23.64
C GLN A 49 -9.03 -3.23 -25.01
N ARG A 50 -10.23 -3.51 -25.53
CA ARG A 50 -10.44 -4.12 -26.85
C ARG A 50 -10.00 -3.24 -28.02
N GLU A 51 -10.21 -1.93 -27.91
CA GLU A 51 -9.84 -0.96 -28.95
C GLU A 51 -8.32 -0.71 -28.92
N LEU A 52 -7.74 -0.62 -27.72
CA LEU A 52 -6.29 -0.49 -27.57
C LEU A 52 -5.54 -1.74 -28.06
N ALA A 53 -6.07 -2.94 -27.79
CA ALA A 53 -5.53 -4.19 -28.30
C ALA A 53 -5.50 -4.22 -29.83
N ALA A 54 -6.59 -3.77 -30.48
CA ALA A 54 -6.69 -3.70 -31.92
C ALA A 54 -5.74 -2.65 -32.52
N ALA A 55 -5.60 -1.48 -31.88
CA ALA A 55 -4.69 -0.42 -32.34
C ALA A 55 -3.21 -0.80 -32.22
N LEU A 56 -2.85 -1.57 -31.19
CA LEU A 56 -1.48 -2.01 -30.93
C LEU A 56 -1.13 -3.36 -31.56
N GLY A 57 -2.12 -4.11 -32.07
CA GLY A 57 -1.93 -5.46 -32.61
C GLY A 57 -1.43 -6.47 -31.55
N ILE A 58 -1.81 -6.31 -30.29
CA ILE A 58 -1.39 -7.19 -29.18
C ILE A 58 -2.57 -7.96 -28.60
N ASP A 59 -2.28 -9.07 -27.92
CA ASP A 59 -3.31 -9.93 -27.34
C ASP A 59 -4.08 -9.21 -26.21
N LEU A 60 -5.39 -9.41 -26.16
CA LEU A 60 -6.28 -8.75 -25.20
C LEU A 60 -5.86 -9.03 -23.75
N THR A 61 -5.39 -10.26 -23.44
CA THR A 61 -4.96 -10.62 -22.08
C THR A 61 -3.76 -9.79 -21.61
N THR A 62 -2.89 -9.40 -22.55
CA THR A 62 -1.72 -8.56 -22.29
C THR A 62 -2.14 -7.12 -21.96
N VAL A 63 -3.12 -6.58 -22.70
CA VAL A 63 -3.70 -5.26 -22.43
C VAL A 63 -4.43 -5.24 -21.09
N THR A 64 -5.19 -6.29 -20.79
CA THR A 64 -5.89 -6.43 -19.50
C THR A 64 -4.91 -6.40 -18.35
N ARG A 65 -3.81 -7.16 -18.41
CA ARG A 65 -2.74 -7.11 -17.41
C ARG A 65 -2.11 -5.73 -17.28
N GLY A 66 -1.84 -5.06 -18.41
CA GLY A 66 -1.30 -3.70 -18.39
C GLY A 66 -2.24 -2.71 -17.70
N TYR A 67 -3.55 -2.81 -17.95
CA TYR A 67 -4.57 -2.00 -17.28
C TYR A 67 -4.69 -2.33 -15.79
N GLU A 68 -4.59 -3.60 -15.42
CA GLU A 68 -4.58 -3.99 -14.01
C GLU A 68 -3.39 -3.40 -13.27
N ILE A 69 -2.20 -3.43 -13.85
CA ILE A 69 -1.00 -2.81 -13.29
C ILE A 69 -1.17 -1.29 -13.19
N ALA A 70 -1.67 -0.64 -14.24
CA ALA A 70 -1.93 0.80 -14.21
C ALA A 70 -2.99 1.17 -13.16
N ARG A 71 -4.01 0.32 -12.95
CA ARG A 71 -5.03 0.49 -11.91
C ARG A 71 -4.44 0.29 -10.52
N HIS A 72 -3.58 -0.70 -10.34
CA HIS A 72 -2.87 -0.96 -9.08
C HIS A 72 -1.91 0.18 -8.72
N ARG A 73 -1.26 0.78 -9.72
CA ARG A 73 -0.43 2.00 -9.55
C ARG A 73 -1.26 3.26 -9.29
N GLY A 74 -2.59 3.16 -9.27
CA GLY A 74 -3.48 4.29 -9.03
C GLY A 74 -3.60 5.26 -10.21
N LEU A 75 -3.05 4.94 -11.38
CA LEU A 75 -3.05 5.83 -12.55
C LEU A 75 -4.43 5.94 -13.21
N ILE A 76 -5.25 4.89 -13.10
CA ILE A 76 -6.54 4.79 -13.78
C ILE A 76 -7.65 4.31 -12.83
N VAL A 77 -8.89 4.72 -13.11
CA VAL A 77 -10.10 4.29 -12.38
C VAL A 77 -11.12 3.76 -13.37
N GLY A 78 -11.59 2.53 -13.15
CA GLY A 78 -12.72 1.98 -13.90
C GLY A 78 -14.04 2.49 -13.33
N LYS A 79 -14.79 3.26 -14.11
CA LYS A 79 -16.14 3.75 -13.72
C LYS A 79 -17.22 2.92 -14.40
N GLY A 80 -17.24 1.61 -14.10
CA GLY A 80 -18.26 0.65 -14.57
C GLY A 80 -18.52 0.71 -16.08
N ARG A 81 -19.80 0.84 -16.48
CA ARG A 81 -20.24 0.92 -17.90
C ARG A 81 -19.77 2.16 -18.68
N GLN A 82 -19.15 3.15 -18.02
CA GLN A 82 -18.74 4.40 -18.67
C GLN A 82 -17.31 4.33 -19.24
N GLY A 83 -16.51 3.36 -18.81
CA GLY A 83 -15.13 3.15 -19.25
C GLY A 83 -14.10 3.44 -18.16
N SER A 84 -12.83 3.49 -18.57
CA SER A 84 -11.70 3.80 -17.69
C SER A 84 -11.31 5.26 -17.85
N PHE A 85 -10.99 5.92 -16.73
CA PHE A 85 -10.58 7.33 -16.71
C PHE A 85 -9.25 7.47 -15.99
N VAL A 86 -8.45 8.46 -16.39
CA VAL A 86 -7.18 8.80 -15.72
C VAL A 86 -7.50 9.36 -14.34
N ARG A 87 -6.83 8.86 -13.30
CA ARG A 87 -7.00 9.35 -11.93
C ARG A 87 -6.28 10.68 -11.78
N ASP A 88 -6.93 11.62 -11.10
CA ASP A 88 -6.31 12.84 -10.62
C ASP A 88 -5.27 12.49 -9.54
N ALA A 89 -3.98 12.64 -9.85
CA ALA A 89 -2.87 12.37 -8.95
C ALA A 89 -2.93 13.22 -7.67
N ALA A 90 -3.49 14.44 -7.75
CA ALA A 90 -3.69 15.32 -6.59
C ALA A 90 -4.84 14.85 -5.68
N LYS A 91 -5.86 14.17 -6.22
CA LYS A 91 -6.91 13.50 -5.42
C LYS A 91 -6.54 12.09 -4.99
N ALA A 92 -5.62 11.43 -5.69
CA ALA A 92 -5.14 10.09 -5.35
C ALA A 92 -4.39 10.07 -4.01
N SER A 93 -3.56 11.08 -3.73
CA SER A 93 -2.88 11.26 -2.44
C SER A 93 -3.88 11.44 -1.29
N ILE A 94 -4.98 12.17 -1.54
CA ILE A 94 -6.05 12.38 -0.56
C ILE A 94 -6.88 11.10 -0.36
N SER A 95 -7.17 10.35 -1.42
CA SER A 95 -7.96 9.11 -1.34
C SER A 95 -7.17 7.94 -0.76
N ALA A 96 -5.86 7.83 -1.03
CA ALA A 96 -5.00 6.81 -0.41
C ALA A 96 -4.87 7.02 1.10
N ALA A 97 -4.88 8.28 1.58
CA ALA A 97 -4.96 8.60 2.99
C ALA A 97 -6.34 8.29 3.63
N LEU A 98 -7.39 8.11 2.81
CA LEU A 98 -8.77 7.88 3.25
C LEU A 98 -9.28 6.46 2.96
N GLN A 99 -8.50 5.60 2.29
CA GLN A 99 -8.79 4.17 2.22
C GLN A 99 -8.42 3.52 3.56
N VAL A 100 -9.28 3.74 4.54
CA VAL A 100 -9.31 2.94 5.77
C VAL A 100 -9.71 1.53 5.36
N ASP A 101 -8.76 0.59 5.41
CA ASP A 101 -9.07 -0.82 5.28
C ASP A 101 -9.81 -1.27 6.56
N ASN A 102 -11.15 -1.25 6.51
CA ASN A 102 -12.01 -1.67 7.61
C ASN A 102 -11.89 -3.18 7.94
N GLY A 103 -11.14 -3.97 7.16
CA GLY A 103 -10.84 -5.37 7.42
C GLY A 103 -9.60 -5.60 8.30
N MET A 104 -8.77 -4.57 8.52
CA MET A 104 -7.58 -4.64 9.35
C MET A 104 -7.70 -3.70 10.56
N ASN A 105 -7.60 -4.24 11.77
CA ASN A 105 -7.41 -3.42 12.97
C ASN A 105 -5.95 -2.95 13.03
N THR A 106 -5.59 -2.02 12.15
CA THR A 106 -4.29 -1.34 12.20
C THR A 106 -4.43 -0.09 13.05
N PRO A 107 -3.66 0.06 14.14
CA PRO A 107 -3.71 1.27 14.94
C PRO A 107 -3.30 2.48 14.08
N PRO A 108 -3.94 3.64 14.29
CA PRO A 108 -3.62 4.84 13.52
C PRO A 108 -2.16 5.25 13.72
N VAL A 109 -1.44 5.49 12.63
CA VAL A 109 -0.05 5.95 12.69
C VAL A 109 -0.03 7.45 13.01
N PRO A 110 0.67 7.91 14.06
CA PRO A 110 0.73 9.34 14.39
C PRO A 110 1.45 10.12 13.27
N PRO A 111 0.99 11.36 12.98
CA PRO A 111 1.59 12.18 11.94
C PRO A 111 3.04 12.58 12.27
N GLY A 112 3.81 13.01 11.26
CA GLY A 112 5.13 13.61 11.46
C GLY A 112 6.26 12.64 11.79
N ALA A 113 6.16 11.37 11.37
CA ALA A 113 7.16 10.33 11.60
C ALA A 113 7.56 10.12 13.08
N VAL A 114 6.68 10.52 14.02
CA VAL A 114 6.95 10.46 15.47
C VAL A 114 7.21 9.03 15.92
N LEU A 115 6.38 8.08 15.46
CA LEU A 115 6.55 6.66 15.77
C LEU A 115 7.90 6.12 15.26
N GLN A 116 8.24 6.44 14.02
CA GLN A 116 9.50 6.01 13.40
C GLN A 116 10.70 6.55 14.19
N ARG A 117 10.70 7.85 14.52
CA ARG A 117 11.79 8.48 15.28
C ARG A 117 11.91 7.93 16.70
N ALA A 118 10.78 7.76 17.38
CA ALA A 118 10.75 7.16 18.72
C ALA A 118 11.29 5.72 18.71
N PHE A 119 10.89 4.92 17.72
CA PHE A 119 11.37 3.55 17.54
C PHE A 119 12.87 3.47 17.29
N SER A 120 13.40 4.28 16.37
CA SER A 120 14.83 4.33 16.08
C SER A 120 15.66 4.72 17.31
N ASN A 121 15.23 5.72 18.07
CA ASN A 121 15.91 6.14 19.30
C ASN A 121 15.89 5.05 20.37
N ALA A 122 14.75 4.37 20.54
CA ALA A 122 14.62 3.27 21.49
C ALA A 122 15.54 2.10 21.12
N LEU A 123 15.57 1.71 19.85
CA LEU A 123 16.44 0.63 19.38
C LEU A 123 17.92 0.94 19.58
N HIS A 124 18.35 2.17 19.25
CA HIS A 124 19.72 2.62 19.48
C HIS A 124 20.09 2.57 20.97
N THR A 125 19.15 2.94 21.86
CA THR A 125 19.36 2.89 23.30
C THR A 125 19.52 1.44 23.77
N VAL A 126 18.60 0.55 23.38
CA VAL A 126 18.65 -0.88 23.75
C VAL A 126 19.96 -1.51 23.27
N LEU A 127 20.37 -1.29 22.02
CA LEU A 127 21.63 -1.83 21.51
C LEU A 127 22.88 -1.26 22.20
N GLY A 128 22.80 -0.06 22.78
CA GLY A 128 23.89 0.57 23.51
C GLY A 128 23.98 0.19 24.99
N THR A 129 22.85 -0.14 25.63
CA THR A 129 22.78 -0.44 27.08
C THR A 129 22.58 -1.92 27.39
N ALA A 130 21.87 -2.64 26.52
CA ALA A 130 21.59 -4.05 26.69
C ALA A 130 22.65 -4.85 25.92
N GLY A 131 23.38 -5.71 26.65
CA GLY A 131 24.27 -6.67 26.01
C GLY A 131 23.50 -7.64 25.09
N MET A 132 24.22 -8.31 24.19
CA MET A 132 23.66 -9.29 23.23
C MET A 132 22.77 -10.36 23.89
N SER A 133 22.92 -10.61 25.19
CA SER A 133 22.10 -11.53 25.99
C SER A 133 20.62 -11.16 26.06
N GLU A 134 20.25 -9.89 25.99
CA GLU A 134 18.83 -9.46 25.99
C GLU A 134 18.13 -9.76 24.65
N LEU A 135 18.91 -9.93 23.57
CA LEU A 135 18.40 -10.30 22.24
C LEU A 135 18.32 -11.81 22.03
N GLN A 136 18.76 -12.60 23.01
CA GLN A 136 18.66 -14.06 22.98
C GLN A 136 17.28 -14.52 23.47
N TYR A 137 16.97 -15.79 23.25
CA TYR A 137 15.71 -16.40 23.68
C TYR A 137 15.53 -16.22 25.19
N GLN A 138 14.50 -15.48 25.59
CA GLN A 138 14.21 -15.22 27.00
C GLN A 138 13.31 -16.31 27.57
N ASN A 139 13.46 -16.58 28.87
CA ASN A 139 12.61 -17.54 29.59
C ASN A 139 11.11 -17.25 29.39
N ALA A 140 10.29 -18.30 29.49
CA ALA A 140 8.83 -18.16 29.49
C ALA A 140 8.41 -17.14 30.55
N GLY A 141 7.71 -16.08 30.12
CA GLY A 141 7.38 -14.93 30.99
C GLY A 141 8.10 -13.62 30.62
N GLY A 142 9.22 -13.71 29.89
CA GLY A 142 10.07 -12.58 29.56
C GLY A 142 11.09 -12.21 30.65
N GLY A 143 12.14 -11.51 30.25
CA GLY A 143 13.22 -11.04 31.09
C GLY A 143 12.77 -10.01 32.12
N GLN A 144 13.61 -9.78 33.11
CA GLN A 144 13.28 -8.88 34.22
C GLN A 144 13.14 -7.42 33.76
N GLU A 145 14.03 -6.95 32.88
CA GLU A 145 13.99 -5.58 32.35
C GLU A 145 12.76 -5.33 31.46
N PRO A 146 12.43 -6.18 30.47
CA PRO A 146 11.18 -6.05 29.70
C PRO A 146 9.92 -6.07 30.58
N ARG A 147 9.85 -6.94 31.59
CA ARG A 147 8.72 -7.00 32.52
C ARG A 147 8.59 -5.73 33.37
N ARG A 148 9.72 -5.19 33.86
CA ARG A 148 9.74 -3.94 34.62
C ARG A 148 9.27 -2.76 33.78
N ALA A 149 9.76 -2.66 32.55
CA ALA A 149 9.33 -1.64 31.60
C ALA A 149 7.83 -1.75 31.29
N GLY A 150 7.32 -2.97 31.11
CA GLY A 150 5.89 -3.25 30.92
C GLY A 150 5.03 -2.81 32.12
N ALA A 151 5.45 -3.10 33.35
CA ALA A 151 4.73 -2.67 34.55
C ALA A 151 4.66 -1.14 34.68
N VAL A 152 5.75 -0.44 34.36
CA VAL A 152 5.77 1.05 34.34
C VAL A 152 4.84 1.60 33.25
N LEU A 153 4.85 1.01 32.05
CA LEU A 153 3.96 1.40 30.96
C LEU A 153 2.49 1.23 31.33
N LEU A 154 2.12 0.08 31.89
CA LEU A 154 0.77 -0.21 32.36
C LEU A 154 0.36 0.77 33.48
N GLY A 155 1.27 1.10 34.39
CA GLY A 155 1.04 2.11 35.42
C GLY A 155 0.71 3.50 34.85
N ARG A 156 1.37 3.92 33.77
CA ARG A 156 1.05 5.17 33.05
C ARG A 156 -0.34 5.15 32.40
N LEU A 157 -0.86 3.96 32.10
CA LEU A 157 -2.23 3.75 31.60
C LEU A 157 -3.25 3.58 32.73
N GLY A 158 -2.84 3.75 34.00
CA GLY A 158 -3.70 3.61 35.18
C GLY A 158 -3.86 2.17 35.67
N LEU A 159 -3.15 1.20 35.08
CA LEU A 159 -3.19 -0.20 35.48
C LEU A 159 -2.05 -0.50 36.46
N GLN A 160 -2.39 -0.73 37.73
CA GLN A 160 -1.40 -1.11 38.74
C GLN A 160 -1.03 -2.59 38.58
N CYS A 161 0.17 -2.86 38.05
CA CYS A 161 0.69 -4.21 37.87
C CYS A 161 2.00 -4.40 38.63
N LYS A 162 2.09 -5.46 39.45
CA LYS A 162 3.35 -5.88 40.07
C LYS A 162 4.20 -6.64 39.04
N LEU A 163 5.52 -6.61 39.19
CA LEU A 163 6.45 -7.34 38.30
C LEU A 163 6.10 -8.84 38.17
N ALA A 164 5.69 -9.47 39.26
CA ALA A 164 5.27 -10.88 39.29
C ALA A 164 3.98 -11.17 38.49
N GLN A 165 3.21 -10.13 38.15
CA GLN A 165 1.95 -10.20 37.42
C GLN A 165 2.10 -9.75 35.97
N THR A 166 3.31 -9.35 35.56
CA THR A 166 3.60 -8.89 34.20
C THR A 166 4.32 -9.98 33.43
N VAL A 167 3.78 -10.35 32.27
CA VAL A 167 4.36 -11.34 31.36
C VAL A 167 4.53 -10.70 29.99
N VAL A 168 5.70 -10.88 29.38
CA VAL A 168 5.97 -10.42 28.01
C VAL A 168 5.75 -11.58 27.04
N THR A 169 4.93 -11.34 26.02
CA THR A 169 4.63 -12.32 24.97
C THR A 169 4.83 -11.70 23.58
N SER A 170 5.08 -12.54 22.58
CA SER A 170 5.27 -12.11 21.18
C SER A 170 3.95 -11.98 20.39
N GLY A 171 2.81 -11.85 21.08
CA GLY A 171 1.50 -11.65 20.45
C GLY A 171 0.33 -12.09 21.32
N GLY A 172 -0.87 -11.61 20.98
CA GLY A 172 -2.12 -11.89 21.71
C GLY A 172 -2.70 -13.30 21.54
N ARG A 173 -2.03 -14.18 20.77
CA ARG A 173 -2.48 -15.56 20.52
C ARG A 173 -1.62 -16.56 21.30
N MET A 174 -1.44 -16.33 22.60
CA MET A 174 -0.92 -17.34 23.50
C MET A 174 -2.09 -18.20 23.99
N PRO A 175 -2.13 -19.52 23.72
CA PRO A 175 -3.10 -20.39 24.37
C PRO A 175 -2.86 -20.29 25.87
N CYS A 176 -3.90 -19.95 26.62
CA CYS A 176 -3.89 -20.06 28.08
C CYS A 176 -3.80 -21.54 28.42
N THR A 177 -2.61 -22.13 28.40
CA THR A 177 -2.36 -23.43 29.02
C THR A 177 -2.26 -23.17 30.52
N GLN A 178 -3.42 -23.12 31.17
CA GLN A 178 -3.53 -23.13 32.62
C GLN A 178 -3.22 -24.54 33.13
N SER A 179 -2.58 -24.55 34.30
CA SER A 179 -2.02 -25.68 35.06
C SER A 179 -2.93 -26.88 35.27
#